data_AF-A0A5Y8G110-F1
#
_entry.id   AF-A0A5Y8G110-F1
#
_cell.length_a   1.000
_cell.length_b   1.000
_cell.length_c   1.000
_cell.angle_alpha   90.00
_cell.angle_beta   90.00
_cell.angle_gamma   90.00
#
_symmetry.space_group_name_H-M   'P 1'
#
loop_
_entity.id
_entity.type
_entity.pdbx_description
1 polymer ?
#
loop_
_entity_poly.entity_id
_entity_poly.type
_entity_poly.pdbx_seq_one_letter_code
_entity_poly.pdbx_strand_id
1 'polypeptide(L)'
;MTTVTIQQAFEACQTNKNTWLKRKAELADLEREYREQLLAGDEQIPRRMQDLRDNIDVKKWEINQAAGRYIRSHEEVQHISIRNRLHDFMQQHGAELAATLAPELMGYNEQLPAVKQSAMQHSVDYLREALSVWLAAGEKINYSVQDNDILTAIGFRPDAASRDDNRQKFTPAQNLTYTRRRAELAAR
;
A
#
# COMPACT_ATOMS: atom_id res chain seq x y z
N MET A 1 -5.53 22.30 -4.96
CA MET A 1 -5.22 20.85 -4.93
C MET A 1 -6.29 20.18 -4.09
N THR A 2 -7.14 19.36 -4.69
CA THR A 2 -8.11 18.54 -3.95
C THR A 2 -7.34 17.44 -3.21
N THR A 3 -7.28 17.54 -1.89
CA THR A 3 -6.72 16.50 -1.02
C THR A 3 -7.59 15.24 -1.14
N VAL A 4 -6.97 14.10 -1.47
CA VAL A 4 -7.64 12.80 -1.51
C VAL A 4 -8.23 12.51 -0.13
N THR A 5 -9.54 12.22 -0.09
CA THR A 5 -10.23 11.86 1.15
C THR A 5 -9.94 10.41 1.53
N ILE A 6 -10.10 10.07 2.82
CA ILE A 6 -9.94 8.68 3.27
C ILE A 6 -10.91 7.72 2.54
N GLN A 7 -12.12 8.19 2.22
CA GLN A 7 -13.11 7.41 1.49
C GLN A 7 -12.65 7.08 0.06
N GLN A 8 -12.11 8.07 -0.66
CA GLN A 8 -11.55 7.85 -2.00
C GLN A 8 -10.35 6.90 -1.97
N ALA A 9 -9.49 7.02 -0.96
CA ALA A 9 -8.36 6.12 -0.78
C ALA A 9 -8.84 4.68 -0.48
N PHE A 10 -9.89 4.53 0.33
CA PHE A 10 -10.50 3.25 0.65
C PHE A 10 -11.08 2.58 -0.61
N GLU A 11 -11.85 3.31 -1.41
CA GLU A 11 -12.42 2.81 -2.67
C GLU A 11 -11.33 2.39 -3.67
N ALA A 12 -10.26 3.18 -3.78
CA ALA A 12 -9.10 2.84 -4.60
C ALA A 12 -8.40 1.56 -4.09
N CYS A 13 -8.25 1.41 -2.77
CA CYS A 13 -7.68 0.24 -2.13
C CYS A 13 -8.50 -1.03 -2.43
N GLN A 14 -9.82 -0.97 -2.28
CA GLN A 14 -10.72 -2.08 -2.59
C GLN A 14 -10.66 -2.44 -4.09
N THR A 15 -10.65 -1.43 -4.96
CA THR A 15 -10.52 -1.63 -6.40
C THR A 15 -9.20 -2.32 -6.77
N ASN A 16 -8.09 -1.91 -6.15
CA ASN A 16 -6.79 -2.53 -6.37
C ASN A 16 -6.73 -3.96 -5.84
N LYS A 17 -7.34 -4.24 -4.68
CA LYS A 17 -7.46 -5.60 -4.13
C LYS A 17 -8.23 -6.51 -5.09
N ASN A 18 -9.39 -6.07 -5.55
CA ASN A 18 -10.21 -6.82 -6.51
C ASN A 18 -9.48 -7.05 -7.83
N THR A 19 -8.76 -6.04 -8.32
CA THR A 19 -7.93 -6.16 -9.53
C THR A 19 -6.85 -7.24 -9.36
N TRP A 20 -6.14 -7.23 -8.24
CA TRP A 20 -5.13 -8.23 -7.93
C TRP A 20 -5.71 -9.65 -7.88
N LEU A 21 -6.81 -9.85 -7.14
CA LEU A 21 -7.49 -11.14 -7.04
C LEU A 21 -8.01 -11.62 -8.40
N LYS A 22 -8.56 -10.73 -9.21
CA LYS A 22 -9.00 -11.05 -10.57
C LYS A 22 -7.84 -11.57 -11.43
N ARG A 23 -6.67 -10.91 -11.38
CA ARG A 23 -5.49 -11.39 -12.14
C ARG A 23 -5.00 -12.76 -11.67
N LYS A 24 -5.11 -13.08 -10.37
CA LYS A 24 -4.79 -14.42 -9.85
C LYS A 24 -5.76 -15.48 -10.39
N ALA A 25 -7.06 -15.18 -10.44
CA ALA A 25 -8.05 -16.07 -11.02
C ALA A 25 -7.76 -16.32 -12.51
N GLU A 26 -7.48 -15.26 -13.28
CA GLU A 26 -7.12 -15.38 -14.70
C GLU A 26 -5.87 -16.25 -14.93
N LEU A 27 -4.84 -16.13 -14.08
CA LEU A 27 -3.67 -17.01 -14.15
C LEU A 27 -4.03 -18.46 -13.87
N ALA A 28 -4.87 -18.74 -12.87
CA ALA A 28 -5.28 -20.10 -12.52
C ALA A 28 -6.05 -20.78 -13.67
N ASP A 29 -6.86 -20.03 -14.41
CA ASP A 29 -7.57 -20.53 -15.58
C ASP A 29 -6.62 -20.81 -16.75
N LEU A 30 -5.64 -19.93 -17.01
CA LEU A 30 -4.60 -20.16 -18.03
C LEU A 30 -3.72 -21.37 -17.71
N GLU A 31 -3.33 -21.54 -16.44
CA GLU A 31 -2.56 -22.71 -16.01
C GLU A 31 -3.36 -24.01 -16.12
N ARG A 32 -4.70 -23.95 -15.96
CA ARG A 32 -5.58 -25.10 -16.18
C ARG A 32 -5.62 -25.47 -17.67
N GLU A 33 -5.88 -24.50 -18.55
CA GLU A 33 -5.88 -24.73 -20.00
C GLU A 33 -4.53 -25.29 -20.47
N TYR A 34 -3.42 -24.76 -19.95
CA TYR A 34 -2.08 -25.26 -20.28
C TYR A 34 -1.89 -26.73 -19.90
N ARG A 35 -2.44 -27.19 -18.76
CA ARG A 35 -2.39 -28.61 -18.36
C ARG A 35 -3.28 -29.49 -19.23
N GLU A 36 -4.44 -29.00 -19.63
CA GLU A 36 -5.36 -29.74 -20.51
C GLU A 36 -4.75 -29.95 -21.91
N GLN A 37 -4.11 -28.91 -22.47
CA GLN A 37 -3.42 -28.99 -23.76
C GLN A 37 -2.24 -29.98 -23.74
N LEU A 38 -1.53 -30.11 -22.61
CA LEU A 38 -0.46 -31.11 -22.45
C LEU A 38 -0.97 -32.55 -22.58
N LEU A 39 -2.23 -32.80 -22.21
CA LEU A 39 -2.81 -34.15 -22.22
C LEU A 39 -3.47 -34.51 -23.56
N ALA A 40 -3.77 -33.51 -24.41
CA ALA A 40 -4.60 -33.68 -25.61
C ALA A 40 -3.87 -34.22 -26.87
N GLY A 41 -2.54 -34.20 -26.94
CA GLY A 41 -1.75 -34.90 -27.97
C GLY A 41 -1.94 -34.50 -29.45
N ASP A 42 -2.25 -33.23 -29.78
CA ASP A 42 -2.47 -32.69 -31.14
C ASP A 42 -1.19 -32.10 -31.83
N GLU A 43 -1.18 -32.01 -33.16
CA GLU A 43 -0.08 -31.46 -33.99
C GLU A 43 0.05 -29.92 -33.88
N GLN A 44 -1.01 -29.19 -33.53
CA GLN A 44 -0.96 -27.73 -33.30
C GLN A 44 -0.41 -27.35 -31.92
N ILE A 45 -0.13 -28.34 -31.05
CA ILE A 45 0.38 -28.16 -29.69
C ILE A 45 1.56 -27.17 -29.61
N PRO A 46 2.60 -27.23 -30.46
CA PRO A 46 3.79 -26.40 -30.25
C PRO A 46 3.52 -24.89 -30.26
N ARG A 47 2.65 -24.40 -31.16
CA ARG A 47 2.34 -22.96 -31.24
C ARG A 47 1.41 -22.52 -30.12
N ARG A 48 0.30 -23.25 -29.90
CA ARG A 48 -0.68 -22.93 -28.84
C ARG A 48 -0.05 -22.99 -27.44
N MET A 49 0.86 -23.95 -27.23
CA MET A 49 1.60 -24.06 -25.97
C MET A 49 2.58 -22.91 -25.76
N GLN A 50 3.21 -22.40 -26.82
CA GLN A 50 4.08 -21.24 -26.71
C GLN A 50 3.29 -19.98 -26.36
N ASP A 51 2.14 -19.77 -27.01
CA ASP A 51 1.27 -18.63 -26.72
C ASP A 51 0.74 -18.68 -25.26
N LEU A 52 0.37 -19.86 -24.76
CA LEU A 52 -0.05 -20.04 -23.37
C LEU A 52 1.09 -19.75 -22.38
N ARG A 53 2.34 -20.16 -22.67
CA ARG A 53 3.51 -19.84 -21.83
C ARG A 53 3.75 -18.34 -21.79
N ASP A 54 3.73 -17.68 -22.94
CA ASP A 54 3.94 -16.24 -23.02
C ASP A 54 2.84 -15.48 -22.26
N ASN A 55 1.59 -15.93 -22.34
CA ASN A 55 0.46 -15.36 -21.60
C ASN A 55 0.61 -15.57 -20.08
N ILE A 56 0.96 -16.78 -19.64
CA ILE A 56 1.22 -17.09 -18.23
C ILE A 56 2.34 -16.21 -17.67
N ASP A 57 3.43 -16.03 -18.40
CA ASP A 57 4.56 -15.20 -17.97
C ASP A 57 4.16 -13.71 -17.84
N VAL A 58 3.42 -13.19 -18.83
CA VAL A 58 2.87 -11.82 -18.75
C VAL A 58 1.90 -11.69 -17.57
N LYS A 59 1.06 -12.70 -17.31
CA LYS A 59 0.09 -12.67 -16.22
C LYS A 59 0.74 -12.71 -14.84
N LYS A 60 1.81 -13.48 -14.66
CA LYS A 60 2.62 -13.45 -13.43
C LYS A 60 3.17 -12.04 -13.17
N TRP A 61 3.67 -11.36 -14.21
CA TRP A 61 4.08 -9.97 -14.10
C TRP A 61 2.90 -9.03 -13.77
N GLU A 62 1.73 -9.20 -14.39
CA GLU A 62 0.54 -8.38 -14.08
C GLU A 62 0.09 -8.54 -12.62
N ILE A 63 0.13 -9.76 -12.08
CA ILE A 63 -0.17 -10.05 -10.67
C ILE A 63 0.82 -9.33 -9.77
N ASN A 64 2.12 -9.42 -10.04
CA ASN A 64 3.16 -8.72 -9.27
C ASN A 64 2.89 -7.21 -9.21
N GLN A 65 2.53 -6.61 -10.34
CA GLN A 65 2.24 -5.17 -10.42
C GLN A 65 0.93 -4.79 -9.74
N ALA A 66 -0.11 -5.62 -9.86
CA ALA A 66 -1.39 -5.39 -9.19
C ALA A 66 -1.26 -5.53 -7.67
N ALA A 67 -0.53 -6.54 -7.19
CA ALA A 67 -0.23 -6.73 -5.77
C ALA A 67 0.52 -5.53 -5.19
N GLY A 68 1.52 -5.01 -5.92
CA GLY A 68 2.25 -3.81 -5.51
C GLY A 68 1.36 -2.56 -5.45
N ARG A 69 0.42 -2.39 -6.40
CA ARG A 69 -0.56 -1.28 -6.34
C ARG A 69 -1.48 -1.42 -5.14
N TYR A 70 -1.98 -2.62 -4.85
CA TYR A 70 -2.82 -2.89 -3.68
C TYR A 70 -2.11 -2.54 -2.37
N ILE A 71 -0.87 -3.02 -2.18
CA ILE A 71 -0.06 -2.72 -0.99
C ILE A 71 0.07 -1.21 -0.77
N ARG A 72 0.46 -0.46 -1.81
CA ARG A 72 0.60 1.00 -1.71
C ARG A 72 -0.71 1.70 -1.39
N SER A 73 -1.83 1.28 -2.01
CA SER A 73 -3.13 1.88 -1.69
C SER A 73 -3.63 1.52 -0.29
N HIS A 74 -3.26 0.35 0.24
CA HIS A 74 -3.57 -0.03 1.62
C HIS A 74 -2.82 0.87 2.62
N GLU A 75 -1.51 1.04 2.40
CA GLU A 75 -0.67 1.94 3.19
C GLU A 75 -1.13 3.40 3.11
N GLU A 76 -1.60 3.84 1.94
CA GLU A 76 -2.14 5.20 1.74
C GLU A 76 -3.40 5.46 2.59
N VAL A 77 -4.32 4.50 2.70
CA VAL A 77 -5.50 4.64 3.57
C VAL A 77 -5.07 4.83 5.03
N GLN A 78 -4.12 4.01 5.50
CA GLN A 78 -3.59 4.12 6.85
C GLN A 78 -2.88 5.46 7.07
N HIS A 79 -2.08 5.90 6.10
CA HIS A 79 -1.37 7.18 6.13
C HIS A 79 -2.34 8.37 6.24
N ILE A 80 -3.37 8.41 5.39
CA ILE A 80 -4.37 9.48 5.40
C ILE A 80 -5.13 9.49 6.73
N SER A 81 -5.54 8.33 7.24
CA SER A 81 -6.20 8.23 8.55
C SER A 81 -5.32 8.78 9.66
N ILE A 82 -4.08 8.29 9.80
CA ILE A 82 -3.14 8.74 10.84
C ILE A 82 -2.97 10.26 10.78
N ARG A 83 -2.75 10.81 9.57
CA ARG A 83 -2.58 12.24 9.38
C ARG A 83 -3.81 13.04 9.80
N ASN A 84 -5.01 12.62 9.37
CA ASN A 84 -6.24 13.33 9.68
C ASN A 84 -6.58 13.23 11.17
N ARG A 85 -6.47 12.05 11.78
CA ARG A 85 -6.73 11.85 13.22
C ARG A 85 -5.73 12.63 14.09
N LEU A 86 -4.45 12.67 13.71
CA LEU A 86 -3.45 13.50 14.40
C LEU A 86 -3.74 14.99 14.23
N HIS A 87 -4.23 15.42 13.06
CA HIS A 87 -4.61 16.81 12.85
C HIS A 87 -5.78 17.20 13.76
N ASP A 88 -6.83 16.38 13.84
CA ASP A 88 -7.97 16.62 14.73
C ASP A 88 -7.55 16.58 16.21
N PHE A 89 -6.65 15.68 16.58
CA PHE A 89 -6.05 15.65 17.92
C PHE A 89 -5.32 16.96 18.23
N MET A 90 -4.51 17.46 17.30
CA MET A 90 -3.80 18.74 17.46
C MET A 90 -4.75 19.93 17.51
N GLN A 91 -5.90 19.89 16.83
CA GLN A 91 -6.91 20.93 16.95
C GLN A 91 -7.52 20.99 18.36
N GLN A 92 -7.69 19.84 19.02
CA GLN A 92 -8.32 19.74 20.34
C GLN A 92 -7.32 19.94 21.49
N HIS A 93 -6.12 19.35 21.38
CA HIS A 93 -5.13 19.26 22.45
C HIS A 93 -3.80 19.97 22.13
N GLY A 94 -3.70 20.62 20.96
CA GLY A 94 -2.42 21.18 20.50
C GLY A 94 -1.90 22.32 21.38
N ALA A 95 -2.77 23.12 21.98
CA ALA A 95 -2.36 24.18 22.90
C ALA A 95 -1.73 23.61 24.19
N GLU A 96 -2.32 22.56 24.75
CA GLU A 96 -1.79 21.87 25.93
C GLU A 96 -0.46 21.20 25.60
N LEU A 97 -0.39 20.48 24.48
CA LEU A 97 0.85 19.84 24.03
C LEU A 97 1.97 20.86 23.79
N ALA A 98 1.66 21.98 23.15
CA ALA A 98 2.63 23.05 22.91
C ALA A 98 3.08 23.72 24.21
N ALA A 99 2.21 23.84 25.21
CA ALA A 99 2.56 24.34 26.54
C ALA A 99 3.49 23.37 27.29
N THR A 100 3.25 22.06 27.22
CA THR A 100 4.15 21.04 27.80
C THR A 100 5.55 21.09 27.16
N LEU A 101 5.60 21.32 25.85
CA LEU A 101 6.85 21.45 25.08
C LEU A 101 7.38 22.89 25.02
N ALA A 102 6.82 23.82 25.80
CA ALA A 102 7.19 25.24 25.74
C ALA A 102 8.70 25.50 25.91
N PRO A 103 9.47 24.79 26.77
CA PRO A 103 10.91 25.00 26.86
C PRO A 103 11.67 24.86 25.52
N GLU A 104 11.19 24.00 24.61
CA GLU A 104 11.76 23.84 23.27
C GLU A 104 11.06 24.75 22.24
N LEU A 105 9.74 24.95 22.37
CA LEU A 105 8.90 25.56 21.34
C LEU A 105 8.54 27.04 21.60
N MET A 106 8.93 27.62 22.73
CA MET A 106 8.61 29.02 23.03
C MET A 106 9.24 29.96 21.99
N GLY A 107 8.41 30.84 21.43
CA GLY A 107 8.84 31.74 20.36
C GLY A 107 9.20 31.02 19.06
N TYR A 108 8.78 29.76 18.85
CA TYR A 108 9.17 28.95 17.68
C TYR A 108 9.10 29.71 16.36
N ASN A 109 8.03 30.47 16.12
CA ASN A 109 7.86 31.21 14.86
C ASN A 109 8.92 32.29 14.62
N GLU A 110 9.50 32.85 15.68
CA GLU A 110 10.50 33.93 15.66
C GLU A 110 11.94 33.40 15.59
N GLN A 111 12.15 32.10 15.81
CA GLN A 111 13.46 31.47 15.82
C GLN A 111 14.09 31.36 14.42
N LEU A 112 15.43 31.32 14.39
CA LEU A 112 16.23 31.05 13.19
C LEU A 112 15.99 29.61 12.68
N PRO A 113 16.11 29.34 11.36
CA PRO A 113 15.82 28.02 10.79
C PRO A 113 16.57 26.84 11.46
N ALA A 114 17.86 27.02 11.79
CA ALA A 114 18.65 25.98 12.46
C ALA A 114 18.15 25.68 13.89
N VAL A 115 17.67 26.70 14.59
CA VAL A 115 17.09 26.56 15.93
C VAL A 115 15.74 25.87 15.85
N LYS A 116 14.90 26.24 14.87
CA LYS A 116 13.61 25.56 14.59
C LYS A 116 13.79 24.06 14.35
N GLN A 117 14.79 23.68 13.54
CA GLN A 117 15.07 22.28 13.26
C GLN A 117 15.47 21.51 14.53
N SER A 118 16.35 22.11 15.35
CA SER A 118 16.79 21.49 16.61
C SER A 118 15.64 21.37 17.62
N ALA A 119 14.86 22.44 17.80
CA ALA A 119 13.67 22.45 18.66
C ALA A 119 12.65 21.38 18.24
N MET A 120 12.43 21.21 16.93
CA MET A 120 11.54 20.14 16.45
C MET A 120 12.10 18.75 16.70
N GLN A 121 13.40 18.54 16.50
CA GLN A 121 14.03 17.24 16.75
C GLN A 121 13.90 16.85 18.23
N HIS A 122 14.25 17.75 19.15
CA HIS A 122 14.11 17.50 20.59
C HIS A 122 12.65 17.25 20.99
N SER A 123 11.72 18.04 20.45
CA SER A 123 10.28 17.85 20.69
C SER A 123 9.82 16.45 20.27
N VAL A 124 10.28 15.96 19.11
CA VAL A 124 9.98 14.60 18.65
C VAL A 124 10.59 13.53 19.57
N ASP A 125 11.79 13.78 20.11
CA ASP A 125 12.44 12.85 21.02
C ASP A 125 11.69 12.73 22.36
N TYR A 126 11.26 13.84 22.96
CA TYR A 126 10.39 13.83 24.14
C TYR A 126 9.04 13.15 23.88
N LEU A 127 8.41 13.39 22.73
CA LEU A 127 7.16 12.73 22.36
C LEU A 127 7.33 11.21 22.18
N ARG A 128 8.45 10.78 21.61
CA ARG A 128 8.78 9.36 21.46
C ARG A 128 8.95 8.69 22.82
N GLU A 129 9.62 9.35 23.76
CA GLU A 129 9.81 8.85 25.12
C GLU A 129 8.47 8.71 25.85
N ALA A 130 7.67 9.78 25.88
CA ALA A 130 6.35 9.77 26.51
C ALA A 130 5.43 8.68 25.93
N LEU A 131 5.42 8.53 24.60
CA LEU A 131 4.65 7.46 23.94
C LEU A 131 5.16 6.07 24.32
N SER A 132 6.48 5.88 24.42
CA SER A 132 7.08 4.59 24.80
C SER A 132 6.70 4.20 26.23
N VAL A 133 6.71 5.15 27.17
CA VAL A 133 6.27 4.92 28.55
C VAL A 133 4.79 4.54 28.61
N TRP A 134 3.94 5.24 27.87
CA TRP A 134 2.50 4.91 27.82
C TRP A 134 2.25 3.52 27.21
N LEU A 135 2.94 3.17 26.11
CA LEU A 135 2.83 1.85 25.49
C LEU A 135 3.28 0.72 26.42
N ALA A 136 4.24 0.97 27.31
CA ALA A 136 4.70 -0.01 28.30
C ALA A 136 3.63 -0.35 29.35
N ALA A 137 2.61 0.48 29.55
CA ALA A 137 1.47 0.18 30.40
C ALA A 137 0.58 -0.95 29.84
N GLY A 138 0.72 -1.29 28.56
CA GLY A 138 0.05 -2.44 27.94
C GLY A 138 -1.44 -2.22 27.67
N GLU A 139 -1.90 -0.97 27.62
CA GLU A 139 -3.29 -0.67 27.25
C GLU A 139 -3.62 -1.16 25.83
N LYS A 140 -4.84 -1.68 25.66
CA LYS A 140 -5.29 -2.17 24.35
C LYS A 140 -5.53 -1.00 23.41
N ILE A 141 -4.78 -0.95 22.32
CA ILE A 141 -4.89 0.08 21.28
C ILE A 141 -5.97 -0.33 20.27
N ASN A 142 -6.95 0.55 20.07
CA ASN A 142 -8.00 0.39 19.06
C ASN A 142 -7.92 1.55 18.06
N TYR A 143 -8.52 1.39 16.87
CA TYR A 143 -8.66 2.49 15.92
C TYR A 143 -9.55 3.60 16.46
N SER A 144 -9.28 4.83 16.02
CA SER A 144 -10.19 5.96 16.26
C SER A 144 -11.59 5.62 15.75
N VAL A 145 -12.61 5.98 16.52
CA VAL A 145 -14.02 5.68 16.21
C VAL A 145 -14.42 6.16 14.82
N GLN A 146 -13.89 7.30 14.36
CA GLN A 146 -14.25 7.89 13.07
C GLN A 146 -13.79 7.07 11.86
N ASP A 147 -12.61 6.44 11.95
CA ASP A 147 -12.02 5.67 10.84
C ASP A 147 -12.07 4.15 11.10
N ASN A 148 -12.74 3.71 12.17
CA ASN A 148 -12.72 2.33 12.65
C ASN A 148 -13.23 1.34 11.60
N ASP A 149 -14.38 1.64 10.98
CA ASP A 149 -14.99 0.77 9.98
C ASP A 149 -14.08 0.60 8.76
N ILE A 150 -13.49 1.70 8.27
CA ILE A 150 -12.57 1.71 7.12
C ILE A 150 -11.30 0.90 7.44
N LEU A 151 -10.67 1.18 8.57
CA LEU A 151 -9.41 0.53 8.95
C LEU A 151 -9.60 -0.96 9.29
N THR A 152 -10.74 -1.31 9.88
CA THR A 152 -11.12 -2.70 10.12
C THR A 152 -11.39 -3.43 8.81
N ALA A 153 -12.10 -2.80 7.86
CA ALA A 153 -12.42 -3.40 6.56
C ALA A 153 -11.20 -3.66 5.67
N ILE A 154 -10.18 -2.80 5.69
CA ILE A 154 -8.93 -3.05 4.94
C ILE A 154 -7.97 -4.01 5.66
N GLY A 155 -8.17 -4.22 6.96
CA GLY A 155 -7.28 -4.98 7.83
C GLY A 155 -5.99 -4.23 8.21
N PHE A 156 -5.34 -4.68 9.28
CA PHE A 156 -4.14 -4.03 9.83
C PHE A 156 -2.93 -4.04 8.88
N ARG A 157 -2.86 -5.04 8.00
CA ARG A 157 -1.76 -5.25 7.05
C ARG A 157 -2.32 -5.77 5.74
N PRO A 158 -1.66 -5.47 4.61
CA PRO A 158 -1.95 -6.16 3.36
C PRO A 158 -1.82 -7.68 3.52
N ASP A 159 -2.62 -8.42 2.74
CA ASP A 159 -2.60 -9.87 2.69
C ASP A 159 -1.17 -10.41 2.49
N ALA A 160 -0.77 -11.46 3.21
CA ALA A 160 0.58 -12.03 3.09
C ALA A 160 0.89 -12.46 1.65
N ALA A 161 -0.09 -13.05 0.97
CA ALA A 161 0.01 -13.45 -0.43
C ALA A 161 0.31 -12.29 -1.38
N SER A 162 -0.17 -11.05 -1.11
CA SER A 162 0.15 -9.92 -1.99
C SER A 162 1.62 -9.51 -1.86
N ARG A 163 2.24 -9.72 -0.69
CA ARG A 163 3.67 -9.46 -0.50
C ARG A 163 4.52 -10.47 -1.26
N ASP A 164 4.13 -11.75 -1.22
CA ASP A 164 4.81 -12.81 -1.97
C ASP A 164 4.69 -12.56 -3.48
N ASP A 165 3.49 -12.23 -3.95
CA ASP A 165 3.24 -11.89 -5.35
C ASP A 165 4.06 -10.66 -5.80
N ASN A 166 4.28 -9.66 -4.93
CA ASN A 166 5.09 -8.47 -5.22
C ASN A 166 6.61 -8.63 -4.93
N ARG A 167 7.06 -9.82 -4.51
CA ARG A 167 8.45 -10.03 -4.08
C ARG A 167 9.46 -9.86 -5.20
N GLN A 168 9.14 -10.36 -6.40
CA GLN A 168 9.98 -10.20 -7.57
C GLN A 168 10.07 -8.72 -7.98
N LYS A 169 11.28 -8.26 -8.28
CA LYS A 169 11.52 -6.90 -8.76
C LYS A 169 11.81 -6.91 -10.25
N PHE A 170 11.19 -5.96 -10.95
CA PHE A 170 11.36 -5.77 -12.38
C PHE A 170 12.02 -4.42 -12.62
N THR A 171 13.06 -4.42 -13.46
CA THR A 171 13.70 -3.18 -13.89
C THR A 171 12.74 -2.37 -14.77
N PRO A 172 12.95 -1.04 -14.91
CA PRO A 172 12.16 -0.23 -15.84
C PRO A 172 12.14 -0.80 -17.26
N ALA A 173 13.28 -1.31 -17.75
CA ALA A 173 13.37 -1.94 -19.07
C ALA A 173 12.49 -3.21 -19.16
N GLN A 174 12.53 -4.09 -18.16
CA GLN A 174 11.66 -5.27 -18.12
C GLN A 174 10.18 -4.88 -18.09
N ASN A 175 9.80 -3.86 -17.30
CA ASN A 175 8.43 -3.37 -17.25
C ASN A 175 7.94 -2.86 -18.62
N LEU A 176 8.80 -2.17 -19.37
CA LEU A 176 8.48 -1.74 -20.74
C LEU A 176 8.26 -2.94 -21.66
N THR A 177 9.14 -3.96 -21.59
CA THR A 177 9.00 -5.19 -22.38
C THR A 177 7.69 -5.92 -22.07
N TYR A 178 7.37 -6.14 -20.79
CA TYR A 178 6.12 -6.81 -20.41
C TYR A 178 4.88 -5.98 -20.77
N THR A 179 4.95 -4.65 -20.68
CA THR A 179 3.85 -3.78 -21.10
C THR A 179 3.57 -3.91 -22.59
N ARG A 180 4.61 -3.97 -23.43
CA ARG A 180 4.49 -4.19 -24.88
C ARG A 180 3.93 -5.58 -25.17
N ARG A 181 4.52 -6.63 -24.59
CA ARG A 181 4.03 -8.02 -24.74
C ARG A 181 2.56 -8.16 -24.36
N ARG A 182 2.13 -7.50 -23.28
CA ARG A 182 0.72 -7.49 -22.89
C ARG A 182 -0.18 -6.86 -23.97
N ALA A 183 0.23 -5.75 -24.56
CA ALA A 183 -0.55 -5.08 -25.61
C ALA A 183 -0.61 -5.95 -26.87
N GLU A 184 0.50 -6.58 -27.25
CA GLU A 184 0.57 -7.51 -28.38
C GLU A 184 -0.35 -8.72 -28.18
N LEU A 185 -0.36 -9.32 -26.98
CA LEU A 185 -1.24 -10.45 -26.66
C LEU A 185 -2.72 -10.05 -26.60
N ALA A 186 -3.05 -8.82 -26.20
CA ALA A 186 -4.44 -8.33 -26.17
C ALA A 186 -5.00 -7.97 -27.55
N ALA A 187 -4.15 -7.82 -28.56
CA ALA A 187 -4.53 -7.46 -29.93
C ALA A 187 -4.66 -8.67 -30.87
N ARG A 188 -4.38 -9.89 -30.37
CA ARG A 188 -4.58 -11.15 -31.07
C ARG A 188 -6.01 -11.65 -30.86
#